data_AF-A0A7X2S7W5-F1
#
_entry.id   AF-A0A7X2S7W5-F1
#
_cell.length_a   1.000
_cell.length_b   1.000
_cell.length_c   1.000
_cell.angle_alpha   90.00
_cell.angle_beta   90.00
_cell.angle_gamma   90.00
#
_symmetry.space_group_name_H-M   'P 1'
#
loop_
_entity.id
_entity.type
_entity.pdbx_description
1 polymer ?
#
loop_
_entity_poly.entity_id
_entity_poly.type
_entity_poly.pdbx_seq_one_letter_code
_entity_poly.pdbx_strand_id
1 'polypeptide(L)'
;MEGNLKEGKKSRKRCKTCRRKPGIETRWNSDGILFCSDDCYEDYEGSPNDFSDPYIDDYEAIRRIYIEWMQAGDEDGLSNGDLIELIDEILFDFRDYYRLEGSDGIFSEQIYHYLLTFEEMQEELSGERGEME
;
A
#
# COMPACT_ATOMS: atom_id res chain seq x y z
N MET A 1 38.82 14.38 12.49
CA MET A 1 38.23 13.05 12.64
C MET A 1 36.89 13.08 11.95
N GLU A 2 36.85 12.60 10.72
CA GLU A 2 35.66 12.62 9.86
C GLU A 2 34.74 11.49 10.32
N GLY A 3 33.61 11.87 10.93
CA GLY A 3 32.55 10.95 11.32
C GLY A 3 31.74 10.55 10.10
N ASN A 4 32.09 9.42 9.51
CA ASN A 4 31.36 8.80 8.41
C ASN A 4 30.00 8.28 8.93
N LEU A 5 28.92 9.02 8.69
CA LEU A 5 27.56 8.54 8.90
C LEU A 5 27.29 7.44 7.87
N LYS A 6 27.34 6.18 8.31
CA LYS A 6 26.96 5.05 7.46
C LYS A 6 25.47 5.16 7.18
N GLU A 7 25.12 5.56 5.96
CA GLU A 7 23.79 5.32 5.40
C GLU A 7 23.48 3.83 5.53
N GLY A 8 22.59 3.49 6.46
CA GLY A 8 22.11 2.13 6.66
C GLY A 8 21.46 1.67 5.36
N LYS A 9 22.11 0.73 4.66
CA LYS A 9 21.50 0.00 3.54
C LYS A 9 20.22 -0.65 4.05
N LYS A 10 19.06 0.00 3.88
CA LYS A 10 17.72 -0.61 4.05
C LYS A 10 17.70 -1.84 3.14
N SER A 11 17.85 -3.03 3.71
CA SER A 11 17.73 -4.28 2.97
C SER A 11 16.30 -4.34 2.43
N ARG A 12 16.12 -4.14 1.12
CA ARG A 12 14.81 -4.27 0.48
C ARG A 12 14.29 -5.67 0.77
N LYS A 13 13.20 -5.77 1.54
CA LYS A 13 12.57 -7.05 1.90
C LYS A 13 12.24 -7.82 0.59
N ARG A 14 12.44 -9.13 0.60
CA ARG A 14 12.23 -10.03 -0.55
C ARG A 14 11.03 -10.92 -0.27
N CYS A 15 10.35 -11.36 -1.33
CA CYS A 15 9.29 -12.36 -1.20
C CYS A 15 9.79 -13.58 -0.43
N LYS A 16 9.01 -14.02 0.56
CA LYS A 16 9.33 -15.19 1.37
C LYS A 16 9.45 -16.46 0.53
N THR A 17 8.55 -16.64 -0.43
CA THR A 17 8.39 -17.85 -1.24
C THR A 17 9.43 -17.92 -2.36
N CYS A 18 9.45 -16.94 -3.27
CA CYS A 18 10.27 -17.00 -4.48
C CYS A 18 11.54 -16.10 -4.45
N ARG A 19 11.77 -15.35 -3.36
CA ARG A 19 12.90 -14.41 -3.18
C ARG A 19 12.98 -13.24 -4.17
N ARG A 20 12.00 -13.07 -5.07
CA ARG A 20 11.93 -11.93 -5.99
C ARG A 20 11.71 -10.62 -5.24
N LYS A 21 12.01 -9.49 -5.90
CA LYS A 21 11.65 -8.16 -5.41
C LYS A 21 10.13 -8.03 -5.50
N PRO A 22 9.43 -7.66 -4.41
CA PRO A 22 7.99 -7.36 -4.48
C PRO A 22 7.71 -6.12 -5.33
N GLY A 23 6.56 -6.10 -5.99
CA GLY A 23 6.07 -5.04 -6.89
C GLY A 23 4.74 -4.46 -6.38
N ILE A 24 3.84 -4.07 -7.29
CA ILE A 24 2.52 -3.52 -6.90
C ILE A 24 1.62 -4.58 -6.25
N GLU A 25 1.72 -5.83 -6.68
CA GLU A 25 0.92 -6.97 -6.16
C GLU A 25 1.42 -7.50 -4.81
N THR A 26 2.28 -6.73 -4.14
CA THR A 26 2.83 -7.09 -2.84
C THR A 26 1.72 -7.43 -1.84
N ARG A 27 1.93 -8.50 -1.07
CA ARG A 27 1.00 -8.97 -0.04
C ARG A 27 1.74 -9.21 1.28
N TRP A 28 1.10 -8.86 2.38
CA TRP A 28 1.53 -9.18 3.73
C TRP A 28 0.54 -10.16 4.35
N ASN A 29 1.00 -10.95 5.32
CA ASN A 29 0.13 -11.69 6.22
C ASN A 29 0.17 -11.10 7.63
N SER A 30 -0.67 -11.61 8.53
CA SER A 30 -0.78 -11.13 9.92
C SER A 30 0.52 -11.23 10.71
N ASP A 31 1.42 -12.16 10.36
CA ASP A 31 2.76 -12.31 10.97
C ASP A 31 3.82 -11.33 10.41
N GLY A 32 3.44 -10.47 9.45
CA GLY A 32 4.39 -9.51 8.83
C GLY A 32 5.32 -10.16 7.82
N ILE A 33 4.93 -11.30 7.26
CA ILE A 33 5.65 -11.97 6.18
C ILE A 33 5.23 -11.36 4.85
N LEU A 34 6.24 -11.04 4.03
CA LEU A 34 6.09 -10.37 2.75
C LEU A 34 6.11 -11.34 1.57
N PHE A 35 5.14 -11.20 0.69
CA PHE A 35 4.97 -11.96 -0.56
C PHE A 35 4.90 -10.99 -1.74
N CYS A 36 5.33 -11.43 -2.92
CA CYS A 36 5.29 -10.59 -4.12
C CYS A 36 3.98 -10.71 -4.91
N SER A 37 3.13 -11.68 -4.59
CA SER A 37 1.85 -11.96 -5.25
C SER A 37 0.98 -12.84 -4.35
N ASP A 38 -0.30 -12.95 -4.69
CA ASP A 38 -1.25 -13.85 -4.01
C ASP A 38 -0.84 -15.31 -4.20
N ASP A 39 -0.41 -15.73 -5.39
CA ASP A 39 0.14 -17.08 -5.64
C ASP A 39 1.28 -17.43 -4.66
N CYS A 40 2.21 -16.50 -4.42
CA CYS A 40 3.32 -16.74 -3.51
C CYS A 40 2.87 -16.86 -2.05
N TYR A 41 1.78 -16.20 -1.69
CA TYR A 41 1.17 -16.30 -0.36
C TYR A 41 0.41 -17.62 -0.21
N GLU A 42 -0.38 -18.03 -1.21
CA GLU A 42 -1.13 -19.28 -1.22
C GLU A 42 -0.20 -20.51 -1.22
N ASP A 43 0.91 -20.46 -1.97
CA ASP A 43 1.93 -21.50 -2.00
C ASP A 43 2.70 -21.65 -0.67
N TYR A 44 2.60 -20.68 0.25
CA TYR A 44 3.36 -20.69 1.49
C TYR A 44 2.64 -21.48 2.59
N GLU A 45 3.04 -22.75 2.76
CA GLU A 45 2.51 -23.67 3.79
C GLU A 45 2.62 -23.16 5.25
N GLY A 46 3.45 -22.14 5.51
CA GLY A 46 3.69 -21.59 6.84
C GLY A 46 2.88 -20.34 7.17
N SER A 47 1.87 -19.98 6.37
CA SER A 47 1.09 -18.76 6.63
C SER A 47 0.12 -18.96 7.81
N PRO A 48 0.00 -17.98 8.73
CA PRO A 48 -1.04 -17.96 9.74
C PRO A 48 -2.43 -17.83 9.09
N ASN A 49 -3.47 -18.08 9.89
CA ASN A 49 -4.85 -17.90 9.46
C ASN A 49 -5.26 -16.42 9.53
N ASP A 50 -5.01 -15.69 8.45
CA ASP A 50 -5.32 -14.26 8.34
C ASP A 50 -6.82 -13.95 8.45
N PHE A 51 -7.71 -14.91 8.15
CA PHE A 51 -9.17 -14.73 8.24
C PHE A 51 -9.70 -14.48 9.65
N SER A 52 -8.83 -14.60 10.67
CA SER A 52 -9.18 -14.31 12.06
C SER A 52 -8.76 -12.90 12.50
N ASP A 53 -7.98 -12.19 11.69
CA ASP A 53 -7.57 -10.82 11.98
C ASP A 53 -8.74 -9.86 11.71
N PRO A 54 -9.06 -8.93 12.63
CA PRO A 54 -10.18 -8.01 12.46
C PRO A 54 -10.03 -7.05 11.26
N TYR A 55 -8.83 -6.88 10.71
CA TYR A 55 -8.54 -5.92 9.65
C TYR A 55 -8.24 -6.55 8.30
N ILE A 56 -8.35 -7.88 8.16
CA ILE A 56 -8.05 -8.57 6.89
C ILE A 56 -8.93 -8.09 5.75
N ASP A 57 -10.24 -7.94 5.98
CA ASP A 57 -11.18 -7.54 4.93
C ASP A 57 -10.87 -6.12 4.43
N ASP A 58 -10.57 -5.21 5.34
CA ASP A 58 -10.20 -3.82 5.02
C ASP A 58 -8.84 -3.75 4.31
N TYR A 59 -7.88 -4.58 4.74
CA TYR A 59 -6.57 -4.70 4.09
C TYR A 59 -6.68 -5.21 2.66
N GLU A 60 -7.46 -6.27 2.43
CA GLU A 60 -7.70 -6.81 1.09
C GLU A 60 -8.42 -5.79 0.20
N ALA A 61 -9.39 -5.07 0.74
CA ALA A 61 -10.16 -4.07 0.02
C ALA A 61 -9.25 -2.92 -0.48
N ILE A 62 -8.54 -2.25 0.43
CA ILE A 62 -7.69 -1.11 0.04
C ILE A 62 -6.51 -1.55 -0.85
N ARG A 63 -5.94 -2.73 -0.61
CA ARG A 63 -4.89 -3.29 -1.46
C ARG A 63 -5.38 -3.51 -2.89
N ARG A 64 -6.59 -4.08 -3.05
CA ARG A 64 -7.16 -4.31 -4.38
C ARG A 64 -7.38 -3.00 -5.12
N ILE A 65 -7.99 -2.01 -4.46
CA ILE A 65 -8.21 -0.67 -5.02
C ILE A 65 -6.87 -0.08 -5.48
N TYR A 66 -5.83 -0.16 -4.66
CA TYR A 66 -4.49 0.32 -5.03
C TYR A 66 -3.92 -0.43 -6.25
N ILE A 67 -4.02 -1.76 -6.30
CA ILE A 67 -3.52 -2.53 -7.45
C ILE A 67 -4.27 -2.15 -8.72
N GLU A 68 -5.60 -2.05 -8.66
CA GLU A 68 -6.45 -1.65 -9.78
C GLU A 68 -6.05 -0.25 -10.25
N TRP A 69 -5.88 0.71 -9.33
CA TRP A 69 -5.42 2.07 -9.64
C TRP A 69 -4.07 2.08 -10.36
N MET A 70 -3.09 1.35 -9.84
CA MET A 70 -1.75 1.28 -10.43
C MET A 70 -1.70 0.55 -11.78
N GLN A 71 -2.72 -0.28 -12.07
CA GLN A 71 -2.83 -1.02 -13.33
C GLN A 71 -3.68 -0.28 -14.38
N ALA A 72 -4.67 0.52 -13.96
CA ALA A 72 -5.58 1.24 -14.84
C ALA A 72 -4.88 2.27 -15.74
N GLY A 73 -3.77 2.86 -15.29
CA GLY A 73 -3.04 3.87 -16.07
C GLY A 73 -3.94 5.04 -16.51
N ASP A 74 -3.65 5.66 -17.67
CA ASP A 74 -4.47 6.74 -18.27
C ASP A 74 -5.75 6.21 -18.99
N GLU A 75 -6.07 4.91 -18.89
CA GLU A 75 -7.03 4.26 -19.80
C GLU A 75 -8.51 4.61 -19.52
N ASP A 76 -8.84 5.11 -18.33
CA ASP A 76 -10.23 5.37 -17.95
C ASP A 76 -10.77 6.73 -18.43
N GLY A 77 -9.92 7.61 -18.98
CA GLY A 77 -10.34 8.91 -19.50
C GLY A 77 -10.98 9.84 -18.45
N LEU A 78 -10.79 9.54 -17.16
CA LEU A 78 -11.24 10.34 -16.04
C LEU A 78 -10.42 11.63 -15.97
N SER A 79 -11.05 12.73 -15.58
CA SER A 79 -10.31 13.96 -15.31
C SER A 79 -9.57 13.84 -13.97
N ASN A 80 -8.50 14.62 -13.78
CA ASN A 80 -7.84 14.72 -12.47
C ASN A 80 -8.84 15.07 -11.35
N GLY A 81 -9.91 15.81 -11.65
CA GLY A 81 -10.96 16.11 -10.67
C GLY A 81 -11.73 14.87 -10.23
N ASP A 82 -12.14 14.02 -11.18
CA ASP A 82 -12.84 12.77 -10.88
C ASP A 82 -11.93 11.80 -10.12
N LEU A 83 -10.64 11.74 -10.48
CA LEU A 83 -9.65 10.93 -9.76
C LEU A 83 -9.45 11.42 -8.32
N ILE A 84 -9.40 12.73 -8.11
CA ILE A 84 -9.30 13.33 -6.77
C ILE A 84 -10.54 12.99 -5.93
N GLU A 85 -11.75 13.06 -6.51
CA GLU A 85 -12.99 12.69 -5.81
C GLU A 85 -13.00 11.20 -5.41
N LEU A 86 -12.54 10.30 -6.30
CA LEU A 86 -12.41 8.89 -5.97
C LEU A 86 -11.39 8.64 -4.84
N ILE A 87 -10.26 9.36 -4.85
CA ILE A 87 -9.29 9.29 -3.75
C ILE A 87 -9.92 9.80 -2.45
N ASP A 88 -10.64 10.92 -2.47
CA ASP A 88 -11.33 11.46 -1.28
C ASP A 88 -12.32 10.45 -0.67
N GLU A 89 -13.06 9.72 -1.51
CA GLU A 89 -13.95 8.64 -1.06
C GLU A 89 -13.18 7.51 -0.36
N ILE A 90 -12.08 7.04 -0.95
CA ILE A 90 -11.21 6.01 -0.34
C ILE A 90 -10.65 6.50 1.00
N LEU A 91 -10.09 7.71 1.04
CA LEU A 91 -9.53 8.28 2.27
C LEU A 91 -10.59 8.43 3.36
N PHE A 92 -11.82 8.79 3.00
CA PHE A 92 -12.93 8.90 3.93
C PHE A 92 -13.34 7.56 4.52
N ASP A 93 -13.47 6.51 3.70
CA ASP A 93 -13.91 5.17 4.11
C ASP A 93 -12.93 4.52 5.09
N PHE A 94 -11.63 4.73 4.89
CA PHE A 94 -10.57 4.14 5.71
C PHE A 94 -9.98 5.11 6.75
N ARG A 95 -10.58 6.29 6.95
CA ARG A 95 -9.99 7.34 7.82
C ARG A 95 -9.73 6.92 9.27
N ASP A 96 -10.47 5.93 9.77
CA ASP A 96 -10.33 5.50 11.16
C ASP A 96 -8.94 4.90 11.43
N TYR A 97 -8.25 4.42 10.38
CA TYR A 97 -6.87 3.92 10.45
C TYR A 97 -5.82 5.01 10.67
N TYR A 98 -6.11 6.28 10.38
CA TYR A 98 -5.20 7.38 10.77
C TYR A 98 -5.00 7.46 12.27
N ARG A 99 -6.05 7.15 13.06
CA ARG A 99 -5.96 7.17 14.53
C ARG A 99 -5.16 6.00 15.08
N LEU A 100 -5.10 4.91 14.34
CA LEU A 100 -4.36 3.72 14.72
C LEU A 100 -2.85 3.90 14.44
N GLU A 101 -2.48 4.76 13.49
CA GLU A 101 -1.09 4.99 13.05
C GLU A 101 -0.33 3.68 12.77
N GLY A 102 -1.04 2.62 12.38
CA GLY A 102 -0.48 1.29 12.17
C GLY A 102 -0.03 0.54 13.43
N SER A 103 -0.45 0.98 14.62
CA SER A 103 0.00 0.39 15.90
C SER A 103 -0.75 -0.90 16.31
N ASP A 104 -1.87 -1.24 15.65
CA ASP A 104 -2.73 -2.37 16.02
C ASP A 104 -2.54 -3.59 15.11
N GLY A 105 -1.29 -3.85 14.74
CA GLY A 105 -0.89 -5.00 13.93
C GLY A 105 -0.63 -4.68 12.46
N ILE A 106 -0.11 -5.68 11.75
CA ILE A 106 0.47 -5.52 10.40
C ILE A 106 -0.56 -5.00 9.40
N PHE A 107 -1.80 -5.50 9.42
CA PHE A 107 -2.81 -5.03 8.49
C PHE A 107 -3.19 -3.57 8.74
N SER A 108 -3.34 -3.15 10.00
CA SER A 108 -3.55 -1.73 10.33
C SER A 108 -2.40 -0.84 9.82
N GLU A 109 -1.15 -1.32 9.94
CA GLU A 109 0.04 -0.62 9.43
C GLU A 109 0.02 -0.51 7.91
N GLN A 110 -0.29 -1.59 7.21
CA GLN A 110 -0.32 -1.59 5.75
C GLN A 110 -1.47 -0.74 5.21
N ILE A 111 -2.66 -0.78 5.82
CA ILE A 111 -3.79 0.09 5.47
C ILE A 111 -3.36 1.55 5.61
N TYR A 112 -2.75 1.93 6.74
CA TYR A 112 -2.24 3.28 6.94
C TYR A 112 -1.24 3.71 5.86
N HIS A 113 -0.32 2.83 5.46
CA HIS A 113 0.61 3.12 4.36
C HIS A 113 -0.06 3.29 2.99
N TYR A 114 -1.13 2.55 2.71
CA TYR A 114 -1.93 2.79 1.50
C TYR A 114 -2.60 4.16 1.53
N LEU A 115 -3.13 4.60 2.68
CA LEU A 115 -3.72 5.93 2.81
C LEU A 115 -2.71 7.04 2.53
N LEU A 116 -1.51 6.96 3.10
CA LEU A 116 -0.44 7.92 2.78
C LEU A 116 -0.10 7.92 1.28
N THR A 117 -0.12 6.74 0.65
CA THR A 117 0.16 6.64 -0.78
C THR A 117 -0.95 7.31 -1.61
N PHE A 118 -2.22 7.16 -1.22
CA PHE A 118 -3.33 7.85 -1.88
C PHE A 118 -3.30 9.37 -1.65
N GLU A 119 -2.90 9.84 -0.46
CA GLU A 119 -2.67 11.27 -0.21
C GLU A 119 -1.59 11.83 -1.14
N GLU A 120 -0.44 11.13 -1.26
CA GLU A 120 0.63 11.51 -2.20
C GLU A 120 0.11 11.59 -3.64
N MET A 121 -0.69 10.61 -4.09
CA MET A 121 -1.31 10.63 -5.43
C MET A 121 -2.26 11.81 -5.62
N GLN A 122 -3.07 12.14 -4.61
CA GLN A 122 -3.98 13.28 -4.66
C GLN A 122 -3.20 14.60 -4.77
N GLU A 123 -2.10 14.74 -4.02
CA GLU A 123 -1.22 15.90 -4.09
C GLU A 123 -0.60 16.05 -5.48
N GLU A 124 -0.14 14.95 -6.09
CA GLU A 124 0.41 14.95 -7.46
C GLU A 124 -0.64 15.41 -8.48
N LEU A 125 -1.84 14.82 -8.46
CA LEU A 125 -2.95 15.19 -9.36
C LEU A 125 -3.42 16.64 -9.18
N SER A 126 -3.34 17.16 -7.95
CA SER A 126 -3.69 18.53 -7.61
C SER A 126 -2.58 19.53 -7.99
N GLY A 127 -1.32 19.12 -7.89
CA GLY A 127 -0.13 19.91 -8.24
C GLY A 127 0.02 20.16 -9.74
N GLU A 128 -0.47 19.25 -10.59
CA GLU A 128 -0.51 19.45 -12.05
C GLU A 128 -1.43 20.61 -12.50
N ARG A 129 -2.21 21.22 -11.60
CA ARG A 129 -2.94 22.47 -11.87
C ARG A 129 -2.11 23.75 -11.66
N GLY A 130 -0.84 23.65 -11.26
CA GLY A 130 -0.02 24.79 -10.82
C GLY A 130 0.94 25.41 -11.84
N GLU A 131 1.16 24.83 -13.03
CA GLU A 131 2.10 25.35 -14.03
C GLU A 131 1.41 25.92 -15.28
N MET A 132 0.58 26.95 -15.10
CA MET A 132 0.20 27.89 -16.16
C MET A 132 0.07 29.30 -15.57
N GLU A 133 1.20 29.93 -15.26
CA GLU A 133 1.33 31.40 -15.21
C GLU A 133 2.57 31.85 -15.99
#